data_AF-A0A7U9X0Z0-F1
#
_entry.id   AF-A0A7U9X0Z0-F1
#
_cell.length_a   1.000
_cell.length_b   1.000
_cell.length_c   1.000
_cell.angle_alpha   90.00
_cell.angle_beta   90.00
_cell.angle_gamma   90.00
#
_symmetry.space_group_name_H-M   'P 1'
#
loop_
_entity.id
_entity.type
_entity.pdbx_description
1 polymer ?
#
loop_
_entity_poly.entity_id
_entity_poly.type
_entity_poly.pdbx_seq_one_letter_code
_entity_poly.pdbx_strand_id
1 'polypeptide(L)'
;MSVKFIYPEFEVIRNENRCIACRVCERQCANEVHSYDEEHKIMKCDESKCVNCQRCVSLCPTRALKIVKSDCTLRENANWSNDTIKEIYKQANSGGVLLSSMGNPKPLPVY
;
A
#
# COMPACT_ATOMS: atom_id res chain seq x y z
N MET A 1 -9.34 -19.38 5.28
CA MET A 1 -8.40 -18.30 5.65
C MET A 1 -7.62 -17.90 4.41
N SER A 2 -7.90 -16.73 3.84
CA SER A 2 -7.15 -16.23 2.68
C SER A 2 -5.76 -15.82 3.17
N VAL A 3 -4.76 -16.64 2.89
CA VAL A 3 -3.38 -16.37 3.29
C VAL A 3 -2.87 -15.24 2.40
N LYS A 4 -2.51 -14.10 2.98
CA LYS A 4 -1.92 -12.96 2.24
C LYS A 4 -0.47 -13.29 1.90
N PHE A 5 -0.26 -13.99 0.79
CA PHE A 5 1.07 -14.38 0.30
C PHE A 5 1.92 -13.23 -0.26
N ILE A 6 1.35 -12.03 -0.40
CA ILE A 6 1.99 -10.89 -1.05
C ILE A 6 2.40 -9.87 0.02
N TYR A 7 3.67 -9.48 -0.01
CA TYR A 7 4.18 -8.35 0.77
C TYR A 7 3.46 -7.05 0.37
N PRO A 8 3.18 -6.12 1.31
CA PRO A 8 2.60 -4.82 0.98
C PRO A 8 3.36 -4.09 -0.13
N GLU A 9 2.66 -3.47 -1.07
CA GLU A 9 3.31 -2.74 -2.16
C GLU A 9 4.03 -1.47 -1.67
N PHE A 10 3.51 -0.88 -0.60
CA PHE A 10 4.02 0.36 -0.05
C PHE A 10 4.32 0.20 1.42
N GLU A 11 5.46 0.75 1.83
CA GLU A 11 5.87 0.85 3.23
C GLU A 11 5.67 2.28 3.72
N VAL A 12 5.21 2.39 4.96
CA VAL A 12 4.91 3.67 5.59
C VAL A 12 5.94 3.95 6.66
N ILE A 13 6.96 4.71 6.29
CA ILE A 13 8.06 5.07 7.18
C ILE A 13 7.65 6.29 8.00
N ARG A 14 7.61 6.11 9.32
CA ARG A 14 7.39 7.18 10.29
C ARG A 14 8.66 7.48 11.06
N ASN A 15 9.13 8.72 11.01
CA ASN A 15 10.21 9.20 11.85
C ASN A 15 9.66 9.57 13.24
N GLU A 16 9.96 8.76 14.24
CA GLU A 16 9.49 8.95 15.62
C GLU A 16 9.99 10.27 16.23
N ASN A 17 11.23 10.67 15.97
CA ASN A 17 11.80 11.92 16.47
C ASN A 17 11.08 13.18 15.96
N ARG A 18 10.40 13.08 14.81
CA ARG A 18 9.62 14.19 14.23
C ARG A 18 8.13 14.08 14.52
N CYS A 19 7.65 12.91 14.93
CA CYS A 19 6.24 12.62 15.09
C CYS A 19 5.75 13.11 16.45
N ILE A 20 4.99 14.21 16.47
CA ILE A 20 4.39 14.77 17.69
C ILE A 20 3.06 14.10 18.09
N ALA A 21 2.76 12.91 17.56
CA ALA A 21 1.52 12.16 17.80
C ALA A 21 0.21 12.98 17.65
N CYS A 22 0.15 13.95 16.72
CA CYS A 22 -1.00 14.84 16.52
C CYS A 22 -2.28 14.18 15.94
N ARG A 23 -2.23 12.88 15.63
CA ARG A 23 -3.35 12.06 15.10
C ARG A 23 -4.01 12.59 13.82
N VAL A 24 -3.37 13.51 13.08
CA VAL A 24 -3.91 14.01 11.78
C VAL A 24 -3.90 12.89 10.75
N CYS A 25 -2.82 12.10 10.69
CA CYS A 25 -2.70 10.98 9.75
C CYS A 25 -3.78 9.90 9.95
N GLU A 26 -4.15 9.59 11.20
CA GLU A 26 -5.27 8.70 11.54
C GLU A 26 -6.60 9.24 11.02
N ARG A 27 -6.94 10.50 11.33
CA ARG A 27 -8.20 11.14 10.93
C ARG A 27 -8.38 11.32 9.42
N GLN A 28 -7.28 11.37 8.66
CA GLN A 28 -7.31 11.68 7.22
C GLN A 28 -7.12 10.47 6.32
N CYS A 29 -6.78 9.30 6.89
CA CYS A 29 -6.55 8.10 6.11
C CYS A 29 -7.87 7.36 5.88
N ALA A 30 -8.40 7.41 4.66
CA ALA A 30 -9.60 6.67 4.28
C ALA A 30 -9.44 5.13 4.34
N ASN A 31 -8.20 4.63 4.38
CA ASN A 31 -7.89 3.20 4.43
C ASN A 31 -7.49 2.73 5.84
N GLU A 32 -7.60 3.59 6.86
CA GLU A 32 -7.34 3.23 8.26
C GLU A 32 -5.96 2.59 8.49
N VAL A 33 -4.95 3.11 7.78
CA VAL A 33 -3.55 2.66 7.89
C VAL A 33 -2.96 3.02 9.25
N HIS A 34 -3.36 4.14 9.83
CA HIS A 34 -2.76 4.66 11.05
C HIS A 34 -3.68 4.47 12.24
N SER A 35 -3.12 4.04 13.37
CA SER A 35 -3.82 3.91 14.64
C SER A 35 -2.97 4.51 15.76
N TYR A 36 -3.62 5.09 16.77
CA TYR A 36 -2.93 5.57 17.96
C TYR A 36 -2.92 4.51 19.05
N ASP A 37 -1.75 4.25 19.61
CA ASP A 37 -1.57 3.43 20.81
C ASP A 37 -1.57 4.33 22.04
N GLU A 38 -2.59 4.19 22.89
CA GLU A 38 -2.75 5.02 24.09
C GLU A 38 -1.76 4.66 25.21
N GLU A 39 -1.34 3.40 25.30
CA GLU A 39 -0.45 2.90 26.35
C GLU A 39 0.97 3.46 26.14
N HIS A 40 1.46 3.37 24.91
CA HIS A 40 2.79 3.83 24.55
C HIS A 40 2.83 5.27 24.04
N LYS A 41 1.67 5.90 23.82
CA LYS A 41 1.51 7.25 23.26
C LYS A 41 2.18 7.43 21.89
N ILE A 42 2.19 6.37 21.08
CA ILE A 42 2.82 6.36 19.74
C ILE A 42 1.79 6.11 18.65
N MET A 43 2.11 6.53 17.43
CA MET A 43 1.31 6.23 16.24
C MET A 43 1.81 4.96 15.58
N LYS A 44 0.95 3.94 15.48
CA LYS A 44 1.19 2.70 14.72
C LYS A 44 0.70 2.83 13.29
N CYS A 45 1.22 1.96 12.42
CA CYS A 45 0.84 1.89 11.01
C CYS A 45 0.67 0.42 10.57
N ASP A 46 -0.43 0.10 9.89
CA ASP A 46 -0.63 -1.13 9.12
C ASP A 46 -0.53 -0.80 7.63
N GLU A 47 0.68 -0.89 7.10
CA GLU A 47 0.99 -0.53 5.71
C GLU A 47 0.38 -1.49 4.68
N SER A 48 -0.13 -2.65 5.09
CA SER A 48 -0.85 -3.57 4.19
C SER A 48 -2.14 -2.98 3.62
N LYS A 49 -2.65 -1.90 4.21
CA LYS A 49 -3.82 -1.14 3.75
C LYS A 49 -3.45 0.10 2.95
N CYS A 50 -2.16 0.43 2.84
CA CYS A 50 -1.72 1.66 2.20
C CYS A 50 -1.86 1.55 0.67
N VAL A 51 -2.55 2.53 0.06
CA VAL A 51 -2.72 2.65 -1.40
C VAL A 51 -1.90 3.81 -1.98
N ASN A 52 -0.96 4.35 -1.21
CA ASN A 52 -0.10 5.45 -1.59
C ASN A 52 -0.84 6.72 -2.08
N CYS A 53 -1.96 7.07 -1.44
CA CYS A 53 -2.71 8.29 -1.78
C CYS A 53 -2.03 9.60 -1.33
N GLN A 54 -0.88 9.52 -0.64
CA GLN A 54 -0.07 10.65 -0.15
C GLN A 54 -0.76 11.62 0.84
N ARG A 55 -2.04 11.39 1.21
CA ARG A 55 -2.80 12.29 2.08
C ARG A 55 -2.12 12.52 3.44
N CYS A 56 -1.64 11.45 4.08
CA CYS A 56 -1.01 11.53 5.39
C CYS A 56 0.36 12.22 5.35
N VAL A 57 1.11 12.06 4.26
CA VAL A 57 2.39 12.72 4.03
C VAL A 57 2.18 14.24 3.88
N SER A 58 1.23 14.63 3.01
CA SER A 58 0.95 16.04 2.71
C SER A 58 0.41 16.82 3.92
N LEU A 59 -0.39 16.18 4.78
CA LEU A 59 -1.01 16.83 5.94
C LEU A 59 -0.19 16.73 7.23
N CYS A 60 0.96 16.06 7.21
CA CYS A 60 1.80 15.95 8.40
C CYS A 60 2.50 17.28 8.68
N PRO A 61 2.18 18.00 9.78
CA PRO A 61 2.73 19.34 10.03
C PRO A 61 4.25 19.31 10.25
N THR A 62 4.78 18.21 10.81
CA THR A 62 6.21 18.03 11.07
C THR A 62 6.93 17.28 9.95
N ARG A 63 6.21 16.88 8.88
CA ARG A 63 6.69 16.04 7.78
C ARG A 63 7.44 14.79 8.27
N ALA A 64 6.85 14.10 9.24
CA ALA A 64 7.40 12.89 9.85
C ALA A 64 7.14 11.61 9.04
N LEU A 65 6.34 11.67 7.97
CA LEU A 65 5.91 10.51 7.19
C LEU A 65 6.54 10.49 5.80
N LYS A 66 6.90 9.29 5.34
CA LYS A 66 7.28 8.98 3.97
C LYS A 66 6.60 7.68 3.56
N ILE A 67 6.11 7.62 2.32
CA ILE A 67 5.64 6.37 1.70
C ILE A 67 6.69 5.97 0.67
N VAL A 68 7.18 4.74 0.76
CA VAL A 68 8.13 4.18 -0.21
C VAL A 68 7.53 2.94 -0.85
N LYS A 69 7.92 2.65 -2.09
CA LYS A 69 7.61 1.36 -2.72
C LYS A 69 8.47 0.31 -2.05
N SER A 70 7.87 -0.82 -1.66
CA SER A 70 8.65 -1.92 -1.09
C SER A 70 9.60 -2.51 -2.12
N ASP A 71 10.79 -2.89 -1.67
CA ASP A 71 11.80 -3.62 -2.43
C ASP A 71 11.63 -5.14 -2.34
N CYS A 72 10.83 -5.63 -1.37
CA CYS A 72 10.49 -7.03 -1.17
C CYS A 72 9.52 -7.53 -2.25
N THR A 73 10.03 -7.67 -3.48
CA THR A 73 9.27 -8.04 -4.67
C THR A 73 9.71 -9.39 -5.22
N LEU A 74 8.81 -10.04 -5.96
CA LEU A 74 9.12 -11.30 -6.63
C LEU A 74 10.02 -11.05 -7.83
N ARG A 75 10.82 -12.04 -8.19
CA ARG A 75 11.76 -11.95 -9.33
C ARG A 75 10.99 -11.71 -10.63
N GLU A 76 11.19 -10.55 -11.22
CA GLU A 76 10.59 -10.19 -12.51
C GLU A 76 11.33 -10.86 -13.69
N ASN A 77 10.59 -11.13 -14.76
CA ASN A 77 11.14 -11.51 -16.07
C ASN A 77 10.14 -11.15 -17.19
N ALA A 78 10.48 -11.44 -18.45
CA ALA A 78 9.66 -11.09 -19.61
C ALA A 78 8.21 -11.61 -19.54
N ASN A 79 7.99 -12.78 -18.93
CA ASN A 79 6.67 -13.38 -18.80
C ASN A 79 5.98 -13.01 -17.48
N TRP A 80 6.76 -12.67 -16.46
CA TRP A 80 6.29 -12.44 -15.10
C TRP A 80 6.67 -11.04 -14.63
N SER A 81 5.82 -10.08 -14.97
CA SER A 81 5.88 -8.74 -14.37
C SER A 81 5.26 -8.74 -12.97
N ASN A 82 5.72 -7.85 -12.10
CA ASN A 82 5.17 -7.69 -10.75
C ASN A 82 3.64 -7.51 -10.76
N ASP A 83 3.10 -6.75 -11.72
CA ASP A 83 1.65 -6.53 -11.85
C ASP A 83 0.89 -7.81 -12.21
N THR A 84 1.43 -8.60 -13.15
CA THR A 84 0.82 -9.88 -13.56
C THR A 84 0.78 -10.86 -12.39
N ILE A 85 1.85 -10.94 -11.62
CA ILE A 85 1.92 -11.80 -10.45
C ILE A 85 0.89 -11.37 -9.40
N LYS A 86 0.80 -10.06 -9.11
CA LYS A 86 -0.18 -9.50 -8.16
C LYS A 86 -1.61 -9.81 -8.59
N GLU A 87 -1.93 -9.68 -9.88
CA GLU A 87 -3.26 -10.03 -10.41
C GLU A 87 -3.58 -11.50 -10.17
N ILE A 88 -2.66 -12.41 -10.48
CA ILE A 88 -2.85 -13.85 -10.28
C ILE A 88 -3.13 -14.16 -8.80
N TYR A 89 -2.35 -13.61 -7.87
CA TYR A 89 -2.63 -13.80 -6.45
C TYR A 89 -3.95 -13.17 -5.99
N LYS A 90 -4.34 -12.01 -6.53
CA LYS A 90 -5.65 -11.40 -6.25
C LYS A 90 -6.80 -12.30 -6.73
N GLN A 91 -6.69 -12.84 -7.93
CA GLN A 91 -7.67 -13.76 -8.51
C GLN A 91 -7.73 -15.09 -7.73
N ALA A 92 -6.58 -15.64 -7.34
CA ALA A 92 -6.52 -16.85 -6.52
C ALA A 92 -7.16 -16.66 -5.14
N ASN A 93 -7.04 -15.47 -4.55
CA ASN A 93 -7.64 -15.14 -3.26
C ASN A 93 -9.14 -14.85 -3.33
N SER A 94 -9.62 -14.20 -4.40
CA SER A 94 -11.03 -13.82 -4.53
C SER A 94 -11.88 -14.87 -5.27
N GLY A 95 -11.26 -15.75 -6.05
CA GLY A 95 -11.92 -16.62 -7.03
C GLY A 95 -12.50 -15.86 -8.25
N GLY A 96 -12.35 -14.54 -8.29
CA GLY A 96 -12.88 -13.68 -9.35
C GLY A 96 -11.79 -13.21 -10.32
N VAL A 97 -12.11 -13.14 -11.60
CA VAL A 97 -11.23 -12.60 -12.63
C VAL A 97 -11.44 -11.08 -12.72
N LEU A 98 -10.36 -10.32 -12.53
CA LEU A 98 -10.37 -8.87 -12.72
C LEU A 98 -10.36 -8.60 -14.23
N LEU A 99 -11.48 -8.11 -14.77
CA LEU A 99 -11.59 -7.68 -16.16
C LEU A 99 -11.29 -6.19 -16.25
N SER A 100 -10.36 -5.79 -17.12
CA SER A 100 -10.25 -4.40 -17.55
C SER A 100 -11.45 -4.11 -18.45
N SER A 101 -12.33 -3.20 -18.00
CA SER A 101 -13.62 -2.96 -18.66
C SER A 101 -13.47 -2.59 -20.15
N MET A 102 -12.74 -1.52 -20.47
CA MET A 102 -12.64 -0.97 -21.83
C MET A 102 -11.19 -0.95 -22.30
N GLY A 103 -10.66 -2.12 -22.65
CA GLY A 103 -9.39 -2.25 -23.37
C GLY A 103 -8.25 -2.91 -22.60
N ASN A 104 -7.07 -2.86 -23.20
CA ASN A 104 -5.84 -3.42 -22.65
C ASN A 104 -4.89 -2.28 -22.23
N PRO A 105 -4.61 -2.10 -20.92
CA PRO A 105 -3.67 -1.08 -20.46
C PRO A 105 -2.22 -1.42 -20.80
N LYS A 106 -1.93 -2.65 -21.24
CA LYS A 106 -0.60 -3.06 -21.69
C LYS A 106 -0.34 -2.50 -23.10
N PRO A 107 0.93 -2.22 -23.46
CA PRO A 107 1.30 -1.72 -24.79
C PRO A 107 1.27 -2.85 -25.84
N LEU A 108 0.21 -3.65 -25.83
CA LEU A 108 -0.03 -4.67 -26.83
C LEU A 108 -0.85 -4.05 -27.96
N PRO A 109 -0.53 -4.38 -29.22
CA PRO A 109 -1.32 -3.91 -30.36
C PRO A 109 -2.79 -4.33 -30.22
N VAL A 110 -3.69 -3.37 -30.44
CA VAL A 110 -5.12 -3.59 -30.58
C VAL A 110 -5.38 -3.85 -32.06
N TYR A 111 -5.57 -5.12 -32.42
CA TYR A 111 -5.90 -5.54 -33.78
C TYR A 111 -7.40 -5.50 -34.02
#